data_AF-A0A0C9MSI4-F1
#
_entry.id   AF-A0A0C9MSI4-F1
#
_cell.length_a   1.000
_cell.length_b   1.000
_cell.length_c   1.000
_cell.angle_alpha   90.00
_cell.angle_beta   90.00
_cell.angle_gamma   90.00
#
_symmetry.space_group_name_H-M   'P 1'
#
loop_
_entity.id
_entity.type
_entity.pdbx_description
1 polymer ?
#
loop_
_entity_poly.entity_id
_entity_poly.type
_entity_poly.pdbx_seq_one_letter_code
_entity_poly.pdbx_strand_id
1 'polypeptide(L)'
;MPRDLPDLLALLSSAGIEVNRLQRGSRTKVSNHAWGSAIDLRVDGTLVPFGASYSLKGLDALVPYFNRAGWYWGGGYRSAGRADPMHFELGSVLMKGITR
;
A
#
# COMPACT_ATOMS: atom_id res chain seq x y z
N MET A 1 -12.76 4.69 15.46
CA MET A 1 -12.97 3.25 15.76
C MET A 1 -12.62 2.45 14.53
N PRO A 2 -11.77 1.41 14.61
CA PRO A 2 -11.68 0.41 13.55
C PRO A 2 -13.10 -0.11 13.28
N ARG A 3 -13.50 -0.12 12.01
CA ARG A 3 -14.74 -0.78 11.63
C ARG A 3 -14.34 -2.18 11.22
N ASP A 4 -14.62 -3.15 12.07
CA ASP A 4 -14.30 -4.55 11.77
C ASP A 4 -15.20 -4.99 10.62
N LEU A 5 -14.56 -5.34 9.50
CA LEU A 5 -15.20 -5.82 8.29
C LEU A 5 -14.73 -7.27 8.08
N PRO A 6 -15.28 -8.26 8.81
CA PRO A 6 -14.80 -9.63 8.77
C PRO A 6 -14.84 -10.23 7.35
N ASP A 7 -15.84 -9.87 6.56
CA ASP A 7 -16.00 -10.36 5.19
C ASP A 7 -14.99 -9.73 4.21
N LEU A 8 -14.31 -8.64 4.59
CA LEU A 8 -13.34 -7.97 3.74
C LEU A 8 -12.20 -8.91 3.36
N LEU A 9 -11.75 -9.77 4.27
CA LEU A 9 -10.63 -10.67 4.03
C LEU A 9 -10.86 -11.56 2.80
N ALA A 10 -12.09 -12.06 2.62
CA ALA A 10 -12.45 -12.90 1.47
C ALA A 10 -12.44 -12.13 0.13
N LEU A 11 -12.54 -10.81 0.17
CA LEU A 11 -12.53 -9.93 -1.01
C LEU A 11 -11.12 -9.41 -1.33
N LEU A 12 -10.15 -9.58 -0.43
CA LEU A 12 -8.80 -9.08 -0.63
C LEU A 12 -8.00 -10.00 -1.55
N SER A 13 -7.25 -9.39 -2.45
CA SER A 13 -6.19 -10.05 -3.20
C SER A 13 -5.05 -9.07 -3.41
N SER A 14 -3.83 -9.55 -3.63
CA SER A 14 -2.71 -8.65 -3.93
C SER A 14 -2.61 -8.38 -5.42
N ALA A 15 -2.19 -7.17 -5.77
CA ALA A 15 -1.63 -6.87 -7.09
C ALA A 15 -0.11 -7.12 -7.13
N GLY A 16 0.45 -7.66 -6.05
CA GLY A 16 1.83 -8.12 -5.97
C GLY A 16 2.74 -7.22 -5.13
N ILE A 17 3.88 -7.81 -4.81
CA ILE A 17 5.12 -7.17 -4.37
C ILE A 17 6.05 -7.33 -5.58
N GLU A 18 5.97 -6.41 -6.54
CA GLU A 18 6.59 -6.58 -7.86
C GLU A 18 8.13 -6.51 -7.77
N VAL A 19 8.84 -7.53 -8.27
CA VAL A 19 10.32 -7.63 -8.17
C VAL A 19 11.02 -6.87 -9.31
N ASN A 20 12.15 -6.23 -9.00
CA ASN A 20 13.09 -5.61 -9.94
C ASN A 20 12.50 -4.51 -10.85
N ARG A 21 11.89 -3.49 -10.24
CA ARG A 21 11.34 -2.32 -10.94
C ARG A 21 11.78 -0.99 -10.34
N LEU A 22 11.85 0.03 -11.19
CA LEU A 22 11.99 1.42 -10.76
C LEU A 22 10.64 2.00 -10.31
N GLN A 23 10.69 3.03 -9.47
CA GLN A 23 9.53 3.84 -9.13
C GLN A 23 8.90 4.39 -10.43
N ARG A 24 7.56 4.40 -10.52
CA ARG A 24 6.84 4.93 -11.68
C ARG A 24 7.31 6.36 -12.00
N GLY A 25 7.76 6.59 -13.23
CA GLY A 25 8.29 7.88 -13.67
C GLY A 25 9.74 8.18 -13.28
N SER A 26 10.43 7.26 -12.60
CA SER A 26 11.86 7.39 -12.29
C SER A 26 12.74 6.63 -13.26
N ARG A 27 13.94 7.16 -13.52
CA ARG A 27 15.02 6.50 -14.28
C ARG A 27 16.15 5.98 -13.40
N THR A 28 16.10 6.26 -12.10
CA THR A 28 17.21 5.97 -11.17
C THR A 28 16.76 5.47 -9.81
N LYS A 29 15.52 5.74 -9.38
CA LYS A 29 15.02 5.34 -8.06
C LYS A 29 14.36 3.97 -8.13
N VAL A 30 14.90 3.01 -7.38
CA VAL A 30 14.31 1.68 -7.20
C VAL A 30 13.02 1.79 -6.38
N SER A 31 12.00 1.02 -6.74
CA SER A 31 10.71 1.02 -6.02
C SER A 31 10.78 0.22 -4.72
N ASN A 32 10.01 0.62 -3.70
CA ASN A 32 9.83 -0.18 -2.47
C ASN A 32 9.26 -1.57 -2.75
N HIS A 33 8.46 -1.73 -3.81
CA HIS A 33 8.03 -3.05 -4.31
C HIS A 33 9.21 -3.98 -4.61
N ALA A 34 10.30 -3.45 -5.20
CA ALA A 34 11.44 -4.25 -5.59
C ALA A 34 12.25 -4.80 -4.39
N TRP A 35 12.05 -4.23 -3.20
CA TRP A 35 12.73 -4.62 -1.97
C TRP A 35 11.88 -5.53 -1.08
N GLY A 36 10.69 -5.93 -1.51
CA GLY A 36 9.76 -6.65 -0.65
C GLY A 36 9.12 -5.76 0.43
N SER A 37 9.27 -4.43 0.32
CA SER A 37 8.89 -3.48 1.37
C SER A 37 7.61 -2.71 1.07
N ALA A 38 6.91 -3.06 0.00
CA ALA A 38 5.59 -2.53 -0.30
C ALA A 38 4.70 -3.58 -0.96
N ILE A 39 3.39 -3.41 -0.82
CA ILE A 39 2.35 -4.25 -1.39
C ILE A 39 1.21 -3.39 -1.92
N ASP A 40 0.68 -3.75 -3.09
CA ASP A 40 -0.53 -3.17 -3.63
C ASP A 40 -1.69 -4.16 -3.45
N LEU A 41 -2.84 -3.68 -2.99
CA LEU A 41 -4.02 -4.50 -2.70
C LEU A 41 -5.21 -4.18 -3.60
N ARG A 42 -5.96 -5.23 -3.93
CA ARG A 42 -7.26 -5.17 -4.59
C ARG A 42 -8.36 -5.44 -3.59
N VAL A 43 -9.53 -4.87 -3.81
CA VAL A 43 -10.77 -5.23 -3.11
C VAL A 43 -11.75 -5.71 -4.16
N ASP A 44 -12.21 -6.96 -4.03
CA ASP A 44 -13.16 -7.61 -4.94
C ASP A 44 -12.69 -7.52 -6.41
N GLY A 45 -11.44 -7.92 -6.65
CA GLY A 45 -10.77 -7.84 -7.95
C GLY A 45 -10.37 -6.43 -8.43
N THR A 46 -10.93 -5.38 -7.82
CA THR A 46 -10.71 -3.99 -8.23
C THR A 46 -9.40 -3.44 -7.69
N LEU A 47 -8.54 -2.93 -8.58
CA LEU A 47 -7.33 -2.19 -8.24
C LEU A 47 -7.53 -0.71 -8.54
N VAL A 48 -7.50 0.13 -7.51
CA VAL A 48 -7.51 1.60 -7.69
C VAL A 48 -6.24 2.01 -8.42
N PRO A 49 -6.28 2.90 -9.42
CA PRO A 49 -5.07 3.34 -10.10
C PRO A 49 -4.27 4.33 -9.26
N PHE A 50 -2.95 4.31 -9.45
CA PHE A 50 -2.04 5.35 -8.94
C PHE A 50 -2.49 6.74 -9.41
N GLY A 51 -2.50 7.71 -8.51
CA GLY A 51 -2.91 9.10 -8.76
C GLY A 51 -4.42 9.32 -8.70
N ALA A 52 -5.22 8.30 -8.37
CA ALA A 52 -6.66 8.45 -8.21
C ALA A 52 -7.01 9.43 -7.08
N SER A 53 -8.11 10.18 -7.28
CA SER A 53 -8.70 11.05 -6.28
C SER A 53 -9.65 10.32 -5.31
N TYR A 54 -9.72 8.99 -5.40
CA TYR A 54 -10.61 8.14 -4.63
C TYR A 54 -9.88 6.92 -4.09
N SER A 55 -10.49 6.26 -3.11
CA SER A 55 -10.07 4.96 -2.56
C SER A 55 -11.26 4.01 -2.50
N LEU A 56 -10.99 2.73 -2.22
CA LEU A 56 -12.03 1.75 -1.88
C LEU A 56 -12.16 1.71 -0.37
N LYS A 57 -13.41 1.67 0.13
CA LYS A 57 -13.71 1.59 1.56
C LYS A 57 -13.00 0.41 2.26
N GLY A 58 -12.77 -0.69 1.54
CA GLY A 58 -11.99 -1.82 2.04
C GLY A 58 -10.53 -1.45 2.32
N LEU A 59 -9.87 -0.71 1.43
CA LEU A 59 -8.51 -0.22 1.63
C LEU A 59 -8.45 0.76 2.82
N ASP A 60 -9.40 1.69 2.91
CA ASP A 60 -9.49 2.65 4.02
C ASP A 60 -9.66 1.95 5.38
N ALA A 61 -10.43 0.85 5.42
CA ALA A 61 -10.63 0.06 6.63
C ALA A 61 -9.37 -0.68 7.10
N LEU A 62 -8.44 -1.00 6.19
CA LEU A 62 -7.17 -1.65 6.52
C LEU A 62 -6.13 -0.69 7.12
N VAL A 63 -6.23 0.61 6.83
CA VAL A 63 -5.28 1.64 7.27
C VAL A 63 -4.90 1.53 8.76
N PRO A 64 -5.84 1.50 9.75
CA PRO A 64 -5.46 1.39 11.15
C PRO A 64 -4.76 0.08 11.52
N TYR A 65 -5.00 -1.01 10.79
CA TYR A 65 -4.33 -2.30 10.99
C TYR A 65 -2.88 -2.25 10.50
N PHE A 66 -2.66 -1.76 9.28
CA PHE A 66 -1.32 -1.56 8.72
C PHE A 66 -0.49 -0.60 9.58
N ASN A 67 -1.05 0.53 9.99
CA ASN A 67 -0.35 1.48 10.87
C ASN A 67 0.08 0.86 12.20
N ARG A 68 -0.78 0.05 12.84
CA ARG A 68 -0.41 -0.67 14.07
C ARG A 68 0.71 -1.67 13.84
N ALA A 69 0.76 -2.28 12.66
CA ALA A 69 1.82 -3.21 12.27
C ALA A 69 3.10 -2.49 11.79
N GLY A 70 3.16 -1.15 11.81
CA GLY A 70 4.33 -0.38 11.38
C GLY A 70 4.42 -0.11 9.88
N TRP A 71 3.33 -0.30 9.15
CA TRP A 71 3.20 0.01 7.73
C TRP A 71 2.42 1.31 7.50
N TYR A 72 2.69 2.00 6.40
CA TYR A 72 2.06 3.26 6.01
C TYR A 72 1.24 3.09 4.73
N TRP A 73 0.21 3.93 4.58
CA TRP A 73 -0.71 3.89 3.45
C TRP A 73 -0.47 5.05 2.47
N GLY A 74 -0.33 4.72 1.19
CA GLY A 74 -0.05 5.69 0.13
C GLY A 74 -1.23 6.60 -0.26
N GLY A 75 -2.47 6.23 0.11
CA GLY A 75 -3.64 7.10 -0.10
C GLY A 75 -3.58 8.40 0.71
N GLY A 76 -2.77 8.45 1.77
CA GLY A 76 -2.56 9.66 2.58
C GLY A 76 -1.54 10.65 2.01
N TYR A 77 -0.88 10.34 0.89
CA TYR A 77 0.11 11.25 0.30
C TYR A 77 -0.54 12.54 -0.20
N ARG A 78 -0.04 13.68 0.30
CA ARG A 78 -0.66 15.01 0.09
C ARG A 78 -0.26 15.71 -1.21
N SER A 79 0.75 15.21 -1.92
CA SER A 79 1.18 15.81 -3.19
C SER A 79 0.15 15.51 -4.28
N ALA A 80 -0.28 16.55 -5.02
CA ALA A 80 -1.24 16.41 -6.10
C ALA A 80 -0.77 15.38 -7.14
N GLY A 81 -1.66 14.47 -7.55
CA GLY A 81 -1.35 13.39 -8.50
C GLY A 81 -0.43 12.30 -7.96
N ARG A 82 -0.14 12.29 -6.65
CA ARG A 82 0.71 11.27 -5.99
C ARG A 82 -0.03 10.39 -4.99
N ALA A 83 -1.34 10.60 -4.81
CA ALA A 83 -2.16 9.67 -4.04
C ALA A 83 -1.98 8.26 -4.58
N ASP A 84 -1.75 7.29 -3.69
CA ASP A 84 -1.46 5.90 -4.06
C ASP A 84 -2.34 4.95 -3.26
N PRO A 85 -3.65 4.89 -3.54
CA PRO A 85 -4.63 4.31 -2.61
C PRO A 85 -4.52 2.80 -2.47
N MET A 86 -4.03 2.10 -3.51
CA MET A 86 -3.80 0.66 -3.44
C MET A 86 -2.58 0.29 -2.58
N HIS A 87 -1.71 1.25 -2.28
CA HIS A 87 -0.35 1.02 -1.84
C HIS A 87 -0.17 1.04 -0.32
N PHE A 88 0.53 0.04 0.20
CA PHE A 88 1.02 0.00 1.58
C PHE A 88 2.52 -0.30 1.60
N GLU A 89 3.27 0.39 2.46
CA GLU A 89 4.73 0.25 2.54
C GLU A 89 5.24 0.16 3.98
N LEU A 90 6.39 -0.50 4.16
CA LEU A 90 7.05 -0.60 5.46
C LEU A 90 7.48 0.78 5.97
N GLY A 91 7.19 1.04 7.24
CA GLY A 91 7.78 2.15 7.97
C GLY A 91 9.29 1.99 8.15
N SER A 92 10.00 3.11 8.17
CA SER A 92 11.46 3.13 8.35
C SER A 92 11.92 2.48 9.67
N VAL A 93 11.13 2.61 10.74
CA VAL A 93 11.42 1.97 12.04
C VAL A 93 11.32 0.44 11.92
N LEU A 94 10.23 -0.05 11.32
CA LEU A 94 10.04 -1.48 11.11
C LEU A 94 11.13 -2.06 10.20
N MET A 95 11.47 -1.35 9.12
CA MET A 95 12.53 -1.76 8.19
C MET A 95 13.90 -1.90 8.88
N LYS A 96 14.26 -0.98 9.78
CA LYS A 96 15.50 -1.06 10.57
C LYS A 96 15.53 -2.27 11.52
N GLY A 97 14.37 -2.71 12.01
CA GLY A 97 14.27 -3.87 12.90
C GLY A 97 14.42 -5.22 12.18
N ILE A 98 14.26 -5.24 10.86
CA ILE A 98 14.37 -6.47 10.03
C ILE A 98 15.81 -6.72 9.58
N THR A 99 16.59 -5.66 9.39
CA THR A 99 18.02 -5.75 9.10
C THR A 99 18.79 -6.08 10.38
N ARG A 100 19.17 -7.35 10.56
CA ARG A 100 20.10 -7.79 11.60
C ARG A 100 21.53 -7.35 11.30
#